data_AF-A0A1C5WFM0-F1
#
_entry.id   AF-A0A1C5WFM0-F1
#
_cell.length_a   1.000
_cell.length_b   1.000
_cell.length_c   1.000
_cell.angle_alpha   90.00
_cell.angle_beta   90.00
_cell.angle_gamma   90.00
#
_symmetry.space_group_name_H-M   'P 1'
#
loop_
_entity.id
_entity.type
_entity.pdbx_description
1 polymer ?
#
loop_
_entity_poly.entity_id
_entity_poly.type
_entity_poly.pdbx_seq_one_letter_code
_entity_poly.pdbx_strand_id
1 'polypeptide(L)'
;MKPVEQRNSDEAYLSDDVSFVIAHNKKANDTVEIFSLLSYTNVNVLPFTEDIPLEVIAFLDPTIEKLCFEQTEGKTFIHLKFKDEEEIILNNAADLEQYLSSGTIKGIITFSMVKEVLHSGGYLLVDEIENHFNKEIVTTLVRFFMDSRLNKNGGTLIFTTHYPELLDEYDRNDGICIVRNRNGITAENLSYILKRNDIKKSDAYQSGFLEGTTPAYEAYMRLKKSLAASIN
;
A
#
# COMPACT_ATOMS: atom_id res chain seq x y z
N MET A 1 -7.21 -35.64 -15.55
CA MET A 1 -8.35 -34.74 -15.29
C MET A 1 -9.06 -34.48 -16.61
N LYS A 2 -10.40 -34.46 -16.63
CA LYS A 2 -11.15 -33.99 -17.79
C LYS A 2 -11.15 -32.45 -17.78
N PRO A 3 -11.03 -31.79 -18.95
CA PRO A 3 -11.06 -30.33 -19.02
C PRO A 3 -12.42 -29.79 -18.56
N VAL A 4 -12.41 -28.69 -17.81
CA VAL A 4 -13.61 -28.03 -17.28
C VAL A 4 -14.39 -27.33 -18.40
N GLU A 5 -13.72 -26.93 -19.49
CA GLU A 5 -14.35 -26.39 -20.70
C GLU A 5 -13.68 -26.87 -22.00
N GLN A 6 -14.48 -26.96 -23.07
CA GLN A 6 -14.05 -27.26 -24.44
C GLN A 6 -14.48 -26.14 -25.39
N ARG A 7 -13.63 -25.88 -26.38
CA ARG A 7 -13.80 -24.85 -27.41
C ARG A 7 -15.16 -24.99 -28.12
N ASN A 8 -15.98 -23.93 -28.12
CA ASN A 8 -17.23 -23.85 -28.88
C ASN A 8 -17.23 -22.65 -29.85
N SER A 9 -18.31 -22.49 -30.61
CA SER A 9 -18.46 -21.51 -31.68
C SER A 9 -19.05 -20.16 -31.25
N ASP A 10 -19.22 -19.90 -29.94
CA ASP A 10 -19.88 -18.69 -29.41
C ASP A 10 -18.95 -17.46 -29.37
N GLU A 11 -17.91 -17.43 -30.21
CA GLU A 11 -16.97 -16.29 -30.32
C GLU A 11 -16.43 -15.80 -28.95
N ALA A 12 -16.05 -16.70 -28.06
CA ALA A 12 -15.25 -16.39 -26.87
C ALA A 12 -13.78 -16.04 -27.22
N TYR A 13 -13.55 -15.45 -28.40
CA TYR A 13 -12.21 -15.05 -28.86
C TYR A 13 -12.08 -13.54 -28.74
N LEU A 14 -11.17 -13.21 -27.86
CA LEU A 14 -10.60 -11.90 -27.68
C LEU A 14 -9.31 -11.85 -28.53
N SER A 15 -8.94 -10.68 -29.08
CA SER A 15 -7.61 -10.50 -29.68
C SER A 15 -6.53 -10.93 -28.68
N ASP A 16 -5.29 -11.20 -29.12
CA ASP A 16 -4.16 -11.49 -28.20
C ASP A 16 -4.04 -10.42 -27.09
N ASP A 17 -4.50 -9.20 -27.38
CA ASP A 17 -4.49 -8.04 -26.47
C ASP A 17 -5.66 -7.97 -25.49
N VAL A 18 -6.58 -8.95 -25.50
CA VAL A 18 -7.83 -8.86 -24.73
C VAL A 18 -7.97 -10.06 -23.78
N SER A 19 -8.07 -9.78 -22.49
CA SER A 19 -7.99 -10.79 -21.42
C SER A 19 -9.21 -11.71 -21.39
N PHE A 20 -8.98 -13.03 -21.37
CA PHE A 20 -10.02 -14.06 -21.22
C PHE A 20 -10.96 -13.84 -20.02
N VAL A 21 -10.47 -13.15 -18.98
CA VAL A 21 -11.27 -12.75 -17.81
C VAL A 21 -12.51 -11.96 -18.21
N ILE A 22 -12.44 -11.14 -19.27
CA ILE A 22 -13.60 -10.37 -19.76
C ILE A 22 -14.72 -11.29 -20.25
N ALA A 23 -14.36 -12.34 -20.99
CA ALA A 23 -15.33 -13.33 -21.49
C ALA A 23 -15.91 -14.16 -20.33
N HIS A 24 -15.06 -14.56 -19.38
CA HIS A 24 -15.48 -15.26 -18.17
C HIS A 24 -16.47 -14.42 -17.35
N ASN A 25 -16.12 -13.18 -17.03
CA ASN A 25 -16.94 -12.27 -16.22
C ASN A 25 -18.30 -12.02 -16.88
N LYS A 26 -18.35 -11.81 -18.20
CA LYS A 26 -19.61 -11.68 -18.95
C LYS A 26 -20.49 -12.92 -18.85
N LYS A 27 -19.90 -14.12 -18.89
CA LYS A 27 -20.63 -15.39 -18.83
C LYS A 27 -21.10 -15.72 -17.41
N ALA A 28 -20.26 -15.47 -16.41
CA ALA A 28 -20.55 -15.69 -15.01
C ALA A 28 -21.46 -14.59 -14.40
N ASN A 29 -21.61 -13.47 -15.12
CA ASN A 29 -22.19 -12.23 -14.59
C ASN A 29 -21.44 -11.72 -13.36
N ASP A 30 -20.12 -11.94 -13.33
CA ASP A 30 -19.22 -11.48 -12.27
C ASP A 30 -18.78 -10.05 -12.54
N THR A 31 -18.88 -9.21 -11.51
CA THR A 31 -18.41 -7.82 -11.54
C THR A 31 -17.15 -7.70 -10.69
N VAL A 32 -16.11 -7.08 -11.25
CA VAL A 32 -14.91 -6.72 -10.48
C VAL A 32 -15.21 -5.43 -9.74
N GLU A 33 -15.15 -5.46 -8.42
CA GLU A 33 -15.23 -4.25 -7.61
C GLU A 33 -13.89 -3.52 -7.67
N ILE A 34 -13.94 -2.23 -8.00
CA ILE A 34 -12.77 -1.36 -8.09
C ILE A 34 -13.01 -0.19 -7.16
N PHE A 35 -12.15 -0.07 -6.15
CA PHE A 35 -12.15 1.05 -5.24
C PHE A 35 -10.87 1.88 -5.43
N SER A 36 -11.01 3.19 -5.58
CA SER A 36 -9.90 4.10 -5.85
C SER A 36 -9.85 5.22 -4.82
N LEU A 37 -8.71 5.34 -4.16
CA LEU A 37 -8.41 6.38 -3.18
C LEU A 37 -7.59 7.54 -3.75
N LEU A 38 -7.35 7.57 -5.07
CA LEU A 38 -6.52 8.60 -5.71
C LEU A 38 -7.01 10.02 -5.41
N SER A 39 -8.33 10.23 -5.39
CA SER A 39 -8.97 11.51 -5.05
C SER A 39 -8.75 11.95 -3.60
N TYR A 40 -8.37 11.03 -2.71
CA TYR A 40 -8.16 11.26 -1.28
C TYR A 40 -6.67 11.32 -0.89
N THR A 41 -5.74 11.13 -1.83
CA THR A 41 -4.28 11.08 -1.56
C THR A 41 -3.76 12.30 -0.78
N ASN A 42 -4.26 13.50 -1.13
CA ASN A 42 -3.86 14.78 -0.53
C ASN A 42 -4.90 15.36 0.44
N VAL A 43 -5.90 14.56 0.82
CA VAL A 43 -6.99 15.01 1.69
C VAL A 43 -7.07 14.07 2.89
N ASN A 44 -6.97 14.60 4.10
CA ASN A 44 -7.04 13.80 5.33
C ASN A 44 -8.50 13.56 5.75
N VAL A 45 -9.28 12.95 4.86
CA VAL A 45 -10.70 12.65 5.09
C VAL A 45 -10.92 11.15 4.97
N LEU A 46 -11.64 10.58 5.92
CA LEU A 46 -12.06 9.18 5.86
C LEU A 46 -13.14 9.02 4.77
N PRO A 47 -12.90 8.19 3.73
CA PRO A 47 -13.79 8.08 2.58
C PRO A 47 -14.98 7.14 2.83
N PHE A 48 -15.01 6.48 4.00
CA PHE A 48 -16.06 5.55 4.41
C PHE A 48 -16.49 5.83 5.85
N THR A 49 -17.70 5.39 6.18
CA THR A 49 -18.34 5.55 7.49
C THR A 49 -18.59 4.20 8.17
N GLU A 50 -17.90 3.16 7.72
CA GLU A 50 -17.99 1.82 8.30
C GLU A 50 -17.23 1.75 9.63
N ASP A 51 -17.62 0.78 10.47
CA ASP A 51 -16.97 0.54 11.75
C ASP A 51 -15.50 0.14 11.56
N ILE A 52 -14.61 1.00 12.05
CA ILE A 52 -13.19 0.73 12.11
C ILE A 52 -12.93 -0.16 13.34
N PRO A 53 -12.27 -1.32 13.19
CA PRO A 53 -11.92 -2.16 14.33
C PRO A 53 -11.10 -1.38 15.36
N LEU A 54 -11.44 -1.54 16.65
CA LEU A 54 -10.73 -0.87 17.74
C LEU A 54 -9.25 -1.26 17.77
N GLU A 55 -8.91 -2.47 17.34
CA GLU A 55 -7.53 -2.96 17.24
C GLU A 55 -6.72 -2.14 16.23
N VAL A 56 -7.32 -1.72 15.11
CA VAL A 56 -6.67 -0.86 14.11
C VAL A 56 -6.43 0.51 14.70
N ILE A 57 -7.43 1.08 15.37
CA ILE A 57 -7.34 2.38 16.03
C ILE A 57 -6.23 2.35 17.08
N ALA A 58 -6.25 1.37 17.99
CA ALA A 58 -5.28 1.25 19.08
C ALA A 58 -3.85 0.95 18.59
N PHE A 59 -3.70 0.25 17.46
CA PHE A 59 -2.39 0.01 16.85
C PHE A 59 -1.77 1.28 16.28
N LEU A 60 -2.59 2.16 15.69
CA LEU A 60 -2.14 3.40 15.07
C LEU A 60 -1.98 4.54 16.08
N ASP A 61 -2.95 4.68 16.97
CA ASP A 61 -2.98 5.68 18.02
C ASP A 61 -3.60 5.10 19.30
N PRO A 62 -2.77 4.63 20.25
CA PRO A 62 -3.25 4.00 21.47
C PRO A 62 -3.93 4.99 22.44
N THR A 63 -3.94 6.29 22.15
CA THR A 63 -4.63 7.30 22.97
C THR A 63 -6.12 7.38 22.66
N ILE A 64 -6.55 6.91 21.48
CA ILE A 64 -7.96 6.89 21.09
C ILE A 64 -8.65 5.71 21.79
N GLU A 65 -9.70 6.01 22.54
CA GLU A 65 -10.57 5.04 23.20
C GLU A 65 -11.70 4.58 22.26
N LYS A 66 -12.24 5.50 21.45
CA LYS A 66 -13.37 5.25 20.57
C LYS A 66 -13.32 6.16 19.34
N LEU A 67 -13.56 5.58 18.17
CA LEU A 67 -13.87 6.30 16.94
C LEU A 67 -14.99 5.53 16.23
N CYS A 68 -16.20 6.10 16.19
CA CYS A 68 -17.32 5.47 15.47
C CYS A 68 -18.13 6.49 14.68
N PHE A 69 -18.81 5.99 13.64
CA PHE A 69 -19.63 6.77 12.73
C PHE A 69 -21.09 6.37 12.92
N GLU A 70 -21.91 7.31 13.36
CA GLU A 70 -23.35 7.11 13.49
C GLU A 70 -24.06 7.83 12.34
N GLN A 71 -24.98 7.13 11.67
CA GLN A 71 -25.80 7.70 10.60
C GLN A 71 -27.24 7.87 11.09
N THR A 72 -27.67 9.11 11.26
CA THR A 72 -29.02 9.45 11.75
C THR A 72 -29.65 10.48 10.82
N GLU A 73 -30.83 10.15 10.26
CA GLU A 73 -31.59 11.03 9.34
C GLU A 73 -30.77 11.57 8.14
N GLY A 74 -29.85 10.77 7.61
CA GLY A 74 -28.98 11.16 6.49
C GLY A 74 -27.84 12.11 6.87
N LYS A 75 -27.62 12.33 8.17
CA LYS A 75 -26.45 13.02 8.72
C LYS A 75 -25.50 12.01 9.36
N THR A 76 -24.21 12.23 9.17
CA THR A 76 -23.15 11.46 9.83
C THR A 76 -22.67 12.22 11.06
N PHE A 77 -22.72 11.56 12.21
CA PHE A 77 -22.11 12.01 13.46
C PHE A 77 -20.89 11.14 13.73
N ILE A 78 -19.78 11.77 14.10
CA ILE A 78 -18.52 11.09 14.37
C ILE A 78 -18.24 11.24 15.85
N HIS A 79 -18.17 10.12 16.54
CA HIS A 79 -17.88 10.03 17.96
C HIS A 79 -16.40 9.73 18.14
N LEU A 80 -15.63 10.71 18.59
CA LEU A 80 -14.21 10.58 18.90
C LEU A 80 -14.00 10.74 20.39
N LYS A 81 -13.41 9.73 21.04
CA LYS A 81 -13.06 9.79 22.46
C LYS A 81 -11.60 9.40 22.64
N PHE A 82 -10.85 10.24 23.34
CA PHE A 82 -9.52 9.93 23.83
C PHE A 82 -9.59 9.40 25.26
N LYS A 83 -8.59 8.61 25.67
CA LYS A 83 -8.48 8.11 27.03
C LYS A 83 -8.39 9.28 28.01
N ASP A 84 -9.16 9.17 29.09
CA ASP A 84 -9.23 10.15 30.18
C ASP A 84 -9.74 11.55 29.77
N GLU A 85 -10.32 11.68 28.56
CA GLU A 85 -10.89 12.92 28.04
C GLU A 85 -12.40 12.78 27.77
N GLU A 86 -13.10 13.91 27.64
CA GLU A 86 -14.51 13.92 27.25
C GLU A 86 -14.71 13.51 25.77
N GLU A 87 -15.85 12.92 25.46
CA GLU A 87 -16.20 12.53 24.08
C GLU A 87 -16.49 13.77 23.22
N ILE A 88 -15.90 13.79 22.03
CA ILE A 88 -16.03 14.83 21.02
C ILE A 88 -16.98 14.32 19.94
N ILE A 89 -17.99 15.12 19.59
CA ILE A 89 -18.94 14.82 18.52
C ILE A 89 -18.70 15.77 17.36
N LEU A 90 -18.36 15.22 16.20
CA LEU A 90 -18.13 15.97 14.96
C LEU A 90 -19.25 15.69 13.95
N ASN A 91 -19.56 16.68 13.12
CA ASN A 91 -20.61 16.59 12.10
C ASN A 91 -20.05 16.39 10.68
N ASN A 92 -18.72 16.43 10.53
CA ASN A 92 -18.04 16.29 9.25
C ASN A 92 -16.71 15.53 9.43
N ALA A 93 -16.44 14.57 8.54
CA ALA A 93 -15.19 13.82 8.53
C ALA A 93 -13.96 14.69 8.28
N ALA A 94 -14.11 15.86 7.64
CA ALA A 94 -13.03 16.83 7.49
C ALA A 94 -12.56 17.40 8.82
N ASP A 95 -13.42 17.48 9.83
CA ASP A 95 -13.03 18.04 11.14
C ASP A 95 -12.11 17.08 11.92
N LEU A 96 -12.04 15.80 11.55
CA LEU A 96 -11.13 14.84 12.18
C LEU A 96 -9.66 15.22 12.04
N GLU A 97 -9.28 15.93 10.97
CA GLU A 97 -7.89 16.34 10.77
C GLU A 97 -7.40 17.35 11.83
N GLN A 98 -8.33 17.98 12.57
CA GLN A 98 -8.01 18.88 13.67
C GLN A 98 -7.61 18.11 14.95
N TYR A 99 -7.99 16.84 15.04
CA TYR A 99 -7.80 16.01 16.23
C TYR A 99 -6.86 14.82 16.00
N LEU A 100 -6.85 14.27 14.78
CA LEU A 100 -6.06 13.11 14.41
C LEU A 100 -4.94 13.51 13.47
N SER A 101 -3.77 12.90 13.69
CA SER A 101 -2.64 13.07 12.77
C SER A 101 -2.98 12.53 11.38
N SER A 102 -2.36 13.08 10.34
CA SER A 102 -2.49 12.55 8.98
C SER A 102 -2.07 11.08 8.88
N GLY A 103 -1.07 10.65 9.67
CA GLY A 103 -0.66 9.26 9.77
C GLY A 103 -1.73 8.36 10.38
N THR A 104 -2.45 8.83 11.40
CA THR A 104 -3.56 8.09 12.00
C THR A 104 -4.71 7.93 11.00
N ILE A 105 -5.12 9.01 10.33
CA ILE A 105 -6.20 8.99 9.34
C ILE A 105 -5.84 8.07 8.17
N LYS A 106 -4.66 8.24 7.57
CA LYS A 106 -4.20 7.40 6.46
C LYS A 106 -3.97 5.94 6.89
N GLY A 107 -3.55 5.73 8.13
CA GLY A 107 -3.46 4.43 8.78
C GLY A 107 -4.79 3.71 8.79
N ILE A 108 -5.81 4.37 9.32
CA ILE A 108 -7.16 3.83 9.40
C ILE A 108 -7.64 3.41 8.01
N ILE A 109 -7.47 4.28 7.01
CA ILE A 109 -7.85 4.00 5.62
C ILE A 109 -7.12 2.77 5.11
N THR A 110 -5.80 2.74 5.24
CA THR A 110 -4.95 1.66 4.72
C THR A 110 -5.27 0.32 5.39
N PHE A 111 -5.34 0.28 6.72
CA PHE A 111 -5.62 -0.96 7.45
C PHE A 111 -7.04 -1.47 7.24
N SER A 112 -8.00 -0.58 6.98
CA SER A 112 -9.36 -0.99 6.57
C SER A 112 -9.35 -1.67 5.20
N MET A 113 -8.62 -1.11 4.23
CA MET A 113 -8.44 -1.74 2.92
C MET A 113 -7.67 -3.07 3.00
N VAL A 114 -6.64 -3.14 3.85
CA VAL A 114 -5.89 -4.38 4.10
C VAL A 114 -6.80 -5.45 4.68
N LYS A 115 -7.61 -5.11 5.69
CA LYS A 115 -8.58 -6.04 6.28
C LYS A 115 -9.53 -6.57 5.21
N GLU A 116 -10.08 -5.71 4.37
CA GLU A 116 -11.00 -6.10 3.31
C GLU A 116 -10.31 -7.07 2.34
N VAL A 117 -9.14 -6.73 1.82
CA VAL A 117 -8.42 -7.59 0.86
C VAL A 117 -7.95 -8.91 1.48
N LEU A 118 -7.59 -8.95 2.77
CA LEU A 118 -7.30 -10.21 3.46
C LEU A 118 -8.56 -11.06 3.65
N HIS A 119 -9.72 -10.42 3.81
CA HIS A 119 -11.01 -11.08 4.02
C HIS A 119 -11.64 -11.58 2.72
N SER A 120 -11.69 -10.79 1.65
CA SER A 120 -12.31 -11.17 0.38
C SER A 120 -11.31 -11.70 -0.66
N GLY A 121 -10.02 -11.48 -0.45
CA GLY A 121 -8.98 -11.70 -1.47
C GLY A 121 -8.83 -10.48 -2.38
N GLY A 122 -8.16 -10.65 -3.52
CA GLY A 122 -7.99 -9.57 -4.51
C GLY A 122 -6.67 -8.82 -4.39
N TYR A 123 -6.63 -7.59 -4.91
CA TYR A 123 -5.39 -6.81 -5.06
C TYR A 123 -5.50 -5.46 -4.36
N LEU A 124 -4.51 -5.15 -3.53
CA LEU A 124 -4.31 -3.83 -2.95
C LEU A 124 -3.08 -3.18 -3.58
N LEU A 125 -3.28 -2.04 -4.25
CA LEU A 125 -2.21 -1.25 -4.84
C LEU A 125 -1.94 -0.02 -3.95
N VAL A 126 -0.72 0.12 -3.45
CA VAL A 126 -0.33 1.23 -2.57
C VAL A 126 0.91 1.91 -3.13
N ASP A 127 0.77 3.17 -3.50
CA ASP A 127 1.93 3.99 -3.88
C ASP A 127 2.59 4.57 -2.62
N GLU A 128 3.91 4.49 -2.57
CA GLU A 128 4.77 4.92 -1.47
C GLU A 128 4.20 4.48 -0.12
N ILE A 129 4.20 3.16 0.12
CA ILE A 129 3.53 2.56 1.29
C ILE A 129 3.99 3.12 2.63
N GLU A 130 5.20 3.67 2.71
CA GLU A 130 5.74 4.33 3.89
C GLU A 130 5.22 5.75 4.12
N ASN A 131 4.47 6.33 3.19
CA ASN A 131 3.93 7.66 3.35
C ASN A 131 3.07 7.73 4.61
N HIS A 132 3.56 8.48 5.60
CA HIS A 132 2.96 8.68 6.93
C HIS A 132 3.01 7.48 7.88
N PHE A 133 3.71 6.39 7.53
CA PHE A 133 3.97 5.28 8.43
C PHE A 133 5.43 5.20 8.82
N ASN A 134 5.67 4.79 10.06
CA ASN A 134 7.00 4.32 10.42
C ASN A 134 7.25 2.95 9.78
N LYS A 135 8.53 2.61 9.67
CA LYS A 135 8.98 1.34 9.09
C LYS A 135 8.32 0.10 9.73
N GLU A 136 8.13 0.07 11.04
CA GLU A 136 7.59 -1.11 11.73
C GLU A 136 6.13 -1.38 11.35
N ILE A 137 5.34 -0.32 11.20
CA ILE A 137 3.94 -0.40 10.73
C ILE A 137 3.90 -0.99 9.31
N VAL A 138 4.75 -0.50 8.42
CA VAL A 138 4.81 -1.01 7.03
C VAL A 138 5.26 -2.46 7.00
N THR A 139 6.32 -2.81 7.74
CA THR A 139 6.80 -4.19 7.85
C THR A 139 5.71 -5.12 8.39
N THR A 140 4.96 -4.69 9.40
CA THR A 140 3.85 -5.45 9.97
C THR A 140 2.75 -5.68 8.93
N LEU A 141 2.38 -4.65 8.17
CA LEU A 141 1.40 -4.75 7.09
C LEU A 141 1.85 -5.76 6.03
N VAL A 142 3.10 -5.68 5.56
CA VAL A 142 3.65 -6.63 4.57
C VAL A 142 3.59 -8.07 5.11
N ARG A 143 3.97 -8.27 6.38
CA ARG A 143 3.90 -9.59 7.04
C ARG A 143 2.48 -10.15 7.14
N PHE A 144 1.45 -9.32 7.23
CA PHE A 144 0.06 -9.79 7.20
C PHE A 144 -0.30 -10.50 5.90
N PHE A 145 0.17 -9.99 4.76
CA PHE A 145 -0.04 -10.63 3.46
C PHE A 145 0.81 -11.90 3.28
N MET A 146 1.93 -12.01 3.99
CA MET A 146 2.81 -13.18 3.98
C MET A 146 2.36 -14.32 4.90
N ASP A 147 1.58 -14.03 5.96
CA ASP A 147 1.08 -15.07 6.86
C ASP A 147 -0.10 -15.81 6.24
N SER A 148 0.15 -17.03 5.73
CA SER A 148 -0.87 -17.93 5.16
C SER A 148 -2.05 -18.25 6.09
N ARG A 149 -1.91 -18.08 7.41
CA ARG A 149 -3.01 -18.28 8.38
C ARG A 149 -3.91 -17.05 8.45
N LEU A 150 -3.38 -15.87 8.18
CA LEU A 150 -4.14 -14.62 8.13
C LEU A 150 -4.68 -14.39 6.71
N ASN A 151 -3.81 -14.45 5.70
CA ASN A 151 -4.14 -14.28 4.29
C ASN A 151 -4.66 -15.57 3.65
N LYS A 152 -5.81 -16.05 4.12
CA LYS A 152 -6.40 -17.33 3.65
C LYS A 152 -6.98 -17.25 2.24
N ASN A 153 -7.35 -16.05 1.81
CA ASN A 153 -8.07 -15.82 0.55
C ASN A 153 -7.16 -15.28 -0.57
N GLY A 154 -5.84 -15.28 -0.35
CA GLY A 154 -4.87 -14.94 -1.39
C GLY A 154 -4.89 -13.47 -1.78
N GLY A 155 -5.17 -12.58 -0.83
CA GLY A 155 -5.00 -11.14 -1.01
C GLY A 155 -3.57 -10.83 -1.44
N THR A 156 -3.41 -9.93 -2.40
CA THR A 156 -2.12 -9.57 -3.00
C THR A 156 -1.85 -8.09 -2.79
N LEU A 157 -0.75 -7.78 -2.12
CA LEU A 157 -0.27 -6.42 -1.95
C LEU A 157 0.76 -6.10 -3.04
N ILE A 158 0.51 -5.04 -3.81
CA ILE A 158 1.46 -4.46 -4.77
C ILE A 158 1.76 -3.05 -4.29
N PHE A 159 3.03 -2.75 -4.05
CA PHE A 159 3.38 -1.45 -3.50
C PHE A 159 4.72 -0.93 -4.01
N THR A 160 4.90 0.38 -3.94
CA THR A 160 6.18 1.06 -4.13
C THR A 160 6.71 1.53 -2.78
N THR A 161 8.04 1.58 -2.63
CA THR A 161 8.68 2.02 -1.40
C THR A 161 10.10 2.54 -1.64
N HIS A 162 10.52 3.47 -0.78
CA HIS A 162 11.88 3.95 -0.63
C HIS A 162 12.64 3.29 0.51
N TYR A 163 12.01 2.45 1.36
CA TYR A 163 12.68 1.76 2.45
C TYR A 163 13.41 0.50 1.95
N PRO A 164 14.76 0.53 1.83
CA PRO A 164 15.50 -0.60 1.29
C PRO A 164 15.44 -1.82 2.21
N GLU A 165 15.15 -1.62 3.49
CA GLU A 165 15.08 -2.71 4.47
C GLU A 165 13.85 -3.60 4.28
N LEU A 166 12.79 -3.11 3.62
CA LEU A 166 11.66 -3.97 3.24
C LEU A 166 12.07 -5.03 2.22
N LEU A 167 13.15 -4.80 1.46
CA LEU A 167 13.71 -5.81 0.55
C LEU A 167 14.14 -7.06 1.31
N ASP A 168 14.58 -6.92 2.56
CA ASP A 168 15.06 -8.04 3.37
C ASP A 168 13.91 -8.83 4.04
N GLU A 169 12.70 -8.26 4.11
CA GLU A 169 11.52 -8.95 4.67
C GLU A 169 10.98 -10.04 3.72
N TYR A 170 11.27 -9.92 2.41
CA TYR A 170 10.75 -10.82 1.40
C TYR A 170 11.85 -11.67 0.79
N ASP A 171 11.82 -12.99 1.00
CA ASP A 171 12.88 -13.90 0.55
C ASP A 171 13.02 -13.97 -0.98
N ARG A 172 11.90 -13.89 -1.68
CA ARG A 172 11.80 -14.14 -3.12
C ARG A 172 12.16 -12.92 -3.97
N ASN A 173 13.26 -13.01 -4.71
CA ASN A 173 13.72 -11.92 -5.59
C ASN A 173 12.79 -11.68 -6.80
N ASP A 174 12.01 -12.67 -7.21
CA ASP A 174 11.12 -12.57 -8.37
C ASP A 174 9.88 -11.71 -8.11
N GLY A 175 9.57 -11.40 -6.85
CA GLY A 175 8.52 -10.46 -6.46
C GLY A 175 9.00 -9.01 -6.28
N ILE A 176 10.28 -8.72 -6.55
CA ILE A 176 10.88 -7.40 -6.31
C ILE A 176 11.35 -6.81 -7.64
N CYS A 177 11.00 -5.55 -7.89
CA CYS A 177 11.46 -4.79 -9.04
C CYS A 177 12.15 -3.50 -8.58
N ILE A 178 13.31 -3.19 -9.17
CA ILE A 178 13.99 -1.92 -8.98
C ILE A 178 13.60 -0.99 -10.12
N VAL A 179 13.00 0.15 -9.78
CA VAL A 179 12.60 1.17 -10.74
C VAL A 179 13.72 2.21 -10.87
N ARG A 180 14.13 2.52 -12.11
CA ARG A 180 15.18 3.52 -12.39
C ARG A 180 14.74 4.46 -13.51
N ASN A 181 15.24 5.69 -13.47
CA ASN A 181 15.14 6.61 -14.59
C ASN A 181 16.51 6.73 -15.30
N ARG A 182 16.70 5.95 -16.36
CA ARG A 182 17.92 5.95 -17.20
C ARG A 182 17.49 5.97 -18.66
N ASN A 183 17.36 7.18 -19.23
CA ASN A 183 16.80 7.40 -20.58
C ASN A 183 15.34 6.93 -20.71
N GLY A 184 14.57 7.05 -19.62
CA GLY A 184 13.23 6.50 -19.50
C GLY A 184 13.06 5.76 -18.18
N ILE A 185 11.81 5.49 -17.80
CA ILE A 185 11.48 4.71 -16.60
C ILE A 185 11.55 3.23 -16.96
N THR A 186 12.41 2.48 -16.26
CA THR A 186 12.54 1.03 -16.41
C THR A 186 12.29 0.35 -15.07
N ALA A 187 11.64 -0.81 -15.10
CA ALA A 187 11.49 -1.68 -13.95
C ALA A 187 12.27 -2.98 -14.22
N GLU A 188 13.29 -3.26 -13.42
CA GLU A 188 14.13 -4.45 -13.57
C GLU A 188 13.90 -5.39 -12.39
N ASN A 189 13.56 -6.64 -12.67
CA ASN A 189 13.32 -7.63 -11.63
C ASN A 189 14.62 -8.00 -10.90
N LEU A 190 14.57 -8.05 -9.57
CA LEU A 190 15.74 -8.27 -8.73
C LEU A 190 16.42 -9.62 -9.01
N SER A 191 15.66 -10.64 -9.42
CA SER A 191 16.20 -11.97 -9.76
C SER A 191 17.20 -11.95 -10.91
N TYR A 192 17.11 -10.99 -11.83
CA TYR A 192 18.04 -10.87 -12.96
C TYR A 192 19.31 -10.09 -12.61
N ILE A 193 19.20 -9.13 -11.69
CA ILE A 193 20.27 -8.17 -11.36
C ILE A 193 21.05 -8.57 -10.10
N LEU A 194 20.41 -9.20 -9.12
CA LEU A 194 21.05 -9.69 -7.89
C LEU A 194 21.18 -11.22 -7.95
N LYS A 195 22.31 -11.68 -8.50
CA LYS A 195 22.63 -13.12 -8.64
C LYS A 195 23.29 -13.73 -7.40
N ARG A 196 23.67 -12.89 -6.44
CA ARG A 196 24.37 -13.26 -5.21
C ARG A 196 23.38 -13.28 -4.06
N ASN A 197 23.26 -14.43 -3.41
CA ASN A 197 22.37 -14.63 -2.26
C ASN A 197 23.08 -14.36 -0.91
N ASP A 198 24.39 -14.09 -0.93
CA ASP A 198 25.20 -13.84 0.26
C ASP A 198 25.23 -12.36 0.68
N ILE A 199 24.59 -11.48 -0.09
CA ILE A 199 24.51 -10.03 0.17
C ILE A 199 23.07 -9.71 0.58
N LYS A 200 22.90 -8.95 1.66
CA LYS A 200 21.58 -8.40 2.01
C LYS A 200 21.06 -7.49 0.91
N LYS A 201 19.78 -7.58 0.60
CA LYS A 201 19.19 -6.83 -0.52
C LYS A 201 19.19 -5.34 -0.23
N SER A 202 18.92 -4.97 1.02
CA SER A 202 19.04 -3.60 1.51
C SER A 202 20.45 -3.04 1.31
N ASP A 203 21.49 -3.78 1.71
CA ASP A 203 22.89 -3.37 1.55
C ASP A 203 23.26 -3.23 0.06
N ALA A 204 22.84 -4.16 -0.79
CA ALA A 204 23.06 -4.09 -2.23
C ALA A 204 22.40 -2.83 -2.84
N TYR A 205 21.21 -2.46 -2.37
CA TYR A 205 20.53 -1.25 -2.79
C TYR A 205 21.25 0.01 -2.29
N GLN A 206 21.58 0.08 -1.00
CA GLN A 206 22.15 1.26 -0.36
C GLN A 206 23.61 1.53 -0.73
N SER A 207 24.40 0.49 -1.02
CA SER A 207 25.80 0.62 -1.43
C SER A 207 25.97 1.11 -2.87
N GLY A 208 24.88 1.19 -3.64
CA GLY A 208 24.96 1.45 -5.07
C GLY A 208 25.40 0.24 -5.90
N PHE A 209 25.46 -0.96 -5.32
CA PHE A 209 25.82 -2.20 -6.03
C PHE A 209 24.87 -2.49 -7.19
N LEU A 210 23.58 -2.18 -7.02
CA LEU A 210 22.57 -2.32 -8.07
C LEU A 210 22.63 -1.18 -9.11
N GLU A 211 23.57 -0.24 -8.97
CA GLU A 211 23.76 0.99 -9.72
C GLU A 211 22.52 1.91 -9.84
N GLY A 212 22.72 3.22 -9.70
CA GLY A 212 21.63 4.20 -9.86
C GLY A 212 20.58 4.18 -8.74
N THR A 213 20.88 3.52 -7.62
CA THR A 213 20.10 3.52 -6.38
C THR A 213 20.61 4.55 -5.37
N THR A 214 21.77 5.16 -5.63
CA THR A 214 22.41 6.18 -4.79
C THR A 214 22.70 7.46 -5.59
N PRO A 215 22.74 8.64 -4.95
CA PRO A 215 23.21 9.86 -5.60
C PRO A 215 24.61 9.68 -6.18
N ALA A 216 24.86 10.29 -7.35
CA ALA A 216 26.18 10.27 -7.95
C ALA A 216 27.20 10.98 -7.04
N TYR A 217 28.34 10.33 -6.77
CA TYR A 217 29.38 10.87 -5.89
C TYR A 217 29.84 12.27 -6.30
N GLU A 218 29.97 12.52 -7.61
CA GLU A 218 30.31 13.85 -8.12
C GLU A 218 29.27 14.92 -7.76
N ALA A 219 27.98 14.60 -7.85
CA ALA A 219 26.90 15.53 -7.51
C ALA A 219 26.94 15.88 -6.02
N TYR A 220 27.16 14.87 -5.16
CA TYR A 220 27.37 15.08 -3.72
C TYR A 220 28.57 16.00 -3.45
N MET A 221 29.72 15.75 -4.09
CA MET A 221 30.92 16.58 -3.92
C MET A 221 30.74 18.02 -4.40
N ARG A 222 30.04 18.22 -5.53
CA ARG A 222 29.69 19.56 -6.03
C ARG A 222 28.77 20.29 -5.05
N LEU A 223 27.74 19.62 -4.53
CA LEU A 223 26.84 20.18 -3.51
C LEU A 223 27.62 20.58 -2.26
N LYS A 224 28.45 19.68 -1.72
CA LYS A 224 29.29 19.94 -0.55
C LYS A 224 30.20 21.16 -0.76
N LYS A 225 30.84 21.26 -1.93
CA LYS A 225 31.70 22.40 -2.29
C LYS A 225 30.91 23.70 -2.39
N SER A 226 29.72 23.67 -3.00
CA SER A 226 28.84 24.83 -3.15
C SER A 226 28.37 25.36 -1.78
N LEU A 227 27.93 24.46 -0.90
CA LEU A 227 27.47 24.84 0.44
C LEU A 227 28.62 25.36 1.30
N ALA A 228 29.80 24.72 1.23
CA ALA A 228 30.98 25.21 1.93
C ALA A 228 31.43 26.60 1.45
N ALA A 229 31.22 26.93 0.17
CA ALA A 229 31.53 28.24 -0.37
C ALA A 229 30.49 29.32 0.01
N SER A 230 29.23 28.96 0.30
CA SER A 230 28.19 29.92 0.69
C SER A 230 28.14 30.24 2.18
N ILE A 231 28.84 29.45 3.00
CA ILE A 231 28.93 29.64 4.46
C ILE A 231 30.18 30.48 4.83
N ASN A 232 31.09 30.69 3.88
CA ASN A 232 32.28 31.56 4.00
C ASN A 232 32.04 32.91 3.33
#